data_AF-A0A2D6BY34-F1
#
_entry.id   AF-A0A2D6BY34-F1
#
_cell.length_a   1.000
_cell.length_b   1.000
_cell.length_c   1.000
_cell.angle_alpha   90.00
_cell.angle_beta   90.00
_cell.angle_gamma   90.00
#
_symmetry.space_group_name_H-M   'P 1'
#
loop_
_entity.id
_entity.type
_entity.pdbx_description
1 polymer ?
#
loop_
_entity_poly.entity_id
_entity_poly.type
_entity_poly.pdbx_seq_one_letter_code
_entity_poly.pdbx_strand_id
1 'polypeptide(L)'
;MSAEAVGWIIAAVILIGMIVFLFKGMIQTFRRNWVLALLLLIFAGPIWFIWAIIEMFLPFNPKDAARPFETNVNVSQNVNVPNAGPEPMDEGDRFACPQCAEMIKLDAMKCRFCGIRV
;
A
#
# COMPACT_ATOMS: atom_id res chain seq x y z
N MET A 1 -1.20 16.39 -32.64
CA MET A 1 -0.66 16.17 -31.27
C MET A 1 -1.83 15.77 -30.40
N SER A 2 -1.80 14.58 -29.81
CA SER A 2 -2.86 14.14 -28.91
C SER A 2 -2.83 14.95 -27.61
N ALA A 3 -3.99 15.15 -26.97
CA ALA A 3 -4.13 15.99 -25.78
C ALA A 3 -3.22 15.55 -24.62
N GLU A 4 -2.92 14.26 -24.54
CA GLU A 4 -1.94 13.68 -23.61
C GLU A 4 -0.53 14.26 -23.80
N ALA A 5 -0.06 14.42 -25.05
CA ALA A 5 1.28 14.94 -25.33
C ALA A 5 1.41 16.41 -24.90
N VAL A 6 0.35 17.21 -25.08
CA VAL A 6 0.32 18.61 -24.65
C VAL A 6 0.38 18.71 -23.12
N GLY A 7 -0.32 17.83 -22.41
CA GLY A 7 -0.27 17.74 -20.94
C GLY A 7 1.14 17.46 -20.42
N TRP A 8 1.85 16.50 -21.00
CA TRP A 8 3.24 16.19 -20.64
C TRP A 8 4.20 17.35 -20.90
N ILE A 9 4.02 18.08 -22.01
CA ILE A 9 4.85 19.25 -22.34
C ILE A 9 4.64 20.38 -21.32
N ILE A 10 3.40 20.70 -20.97
CA ILE A 10 3.10 21.74 -19.98
C ILE A 10 3.67 21.36 -18.61
N ALA A 11 3.48 20.10 -18.19
CA ALA A 11 4.03 19.61 -16.93
C ALA A 11 5.57 19.73 -16.90
N ALA A 12 6.25 19.37 -17.99
CA ALA A 12 7.69 19.50 -18.10
C ALA A 12 8.15 20.97 -18.01
N VAL A 13 7.46 21.90 -18.68
CA VAL A 13 7.79 23.33 -18.63
C VAL A 13 7.63 23.90 -17.21
N ILE A 14 6.54 23.55 -16.52
CA ILE A 14 6.30 23.97 -15.14
C ILE A 14 7.38 23.41 -14.22
N LEU A 15 7.72 22.12 -14.35
CA LEU A 15 8.76 21.49 -13.55
C LEU A 15 10.11 22.17 -13.75
N ILE A 16 10.51 22.41 -15.01
CA ILE A 16 11.77 23.08 -15.34
C ILE A 16 11.78 24.51 -14.79
N GLY A 17 10.69 25.27 -14.94
CA GLY A 17 10.56 26.62 -14.39
C GLY A 17 10.71 26.65 -12.87
N MET A 18 10.08 25.70 -12.17
CA MET A 18 10.18 25.57 -10.72
C MET A 18 11.62 25.24 -10.28
N ILE A 19 12.29 24.34 -11.00
CA ILE A 19 13.70 23.98 -10.77
C ILE A 19 14.60 25.22 -10.92
N VAL A 20 14.46 25.98 -12.01
CA VAL A 20 15.26 27.20 -12.23
C VAL A 20 15.04 28.24 -11.13
N PHE A 21 13.79 28.41 -10.67
CA PHE A 21 13.48 29.32 -9.56
C PHE A 21 14.16 28.88 -8.25
N LEU A 22 14.15 27.58 -7.95
CA LEU A 22 14.86 27.02 -6.80
C LEU A 22 16.38 27.21 -6.90
N PHE A 23 16.98 26.95 -8.07
CA PHE A 23 18.42 27.18 -8.28
C PHE A 23 18.80 28.65 -8.12
N LYS A 24 17.98 29.58 -8.62
CA LYS A 24 18.19 31.01 -8.44
C LYS A 24 18.17 31.41 -6.96
N GLY A 25 17.22 30.88 -6.19
CA GLY A 25 17.15 31.05 -4.74
C GLY A 25 18.36 30.45 -4.01
N MET A 26 18.78 29.25 -4.39
CA MET A 26 19.95 28.58 -3.84
C MET A 26 21.24 29.40 -4.08
N ILE A 27 21.44 29.91 -5.30
CA ILE A 27 22.59 30.78 -5.64
C ILE A 27 22.56 32.07 -4.83
N GLN A 28 21.38 32.63 -4.57
CA GLN A 28 21.24 33.82 -3.73
C GLN A 28 21.63 33.52 -2.26
N THR A 29 21.34 32.32 -1.75
CA THR A 29 21.79 31.85 -0.43
C THR A 29 23.31 31.74 -0.36
N PHE A 30 23.96 31.19 -1.39
CA PHE A 30 25.42 31.12 -1.47
C PHE A 30 26.09 32.50 -1.44
N ARG A 31 25.48 33.51 -2.09
CA ARG A 31 26.05 34.88 -2.10
C ARG A 31 25.74 35.71 -0.86
N ARG A 32 24.56 35.57 -0.25
CA ARG A 32 24.16 36.39 0.91
C ARG A 32 24.74 35.84 2.22
N ASN A 33 24.81 34.52 2.36
CA ASN A 33 25.29 33.90 3.59
C ASN A 33 25.98 32.55 3.29
N TRP A 34 27.27 32.60 2.93
CA TRP A 34 28.08 31.43 2.60
C TRP A 34 28.12 30.38 3.73
N VAL A 35 28.04 30.83 4.99
CA VAL A 35 27.97 29.96 6.18
C VAL A 35 26.73 29.07 6.17
N LEU A 36 25.56 29.62 5.80
CA LEU A 36 24.31 28.85 5.76
C LEU A 36 24.34 27.80 4.64
N ALA A 37 24.98 28.13 3.51
CA ALA A 37 25.17 27.17 2.43
C ALA A 37 26.13 26.04 2.81
N LEU A 38 27.23 26.37 3.52
CA LEU A 38 28.17 25.37 4.05
C LEU A 38 27.49 24.47 5.08
N LEU A 39 26.68 25.05 5.99
CA LEU A 39 25.87 24.32 6.97
C LEU A 39 24.89 23.36 6.28
N LEU A 40 24.16 23.83 5.26
CA LEU A 40 23.21 23.01 4.52
C LEU A 40 23.91 21.85 3.79
N LEU A 41 25.08 22.08 3.22
CA LEU A 41 25.90 21.05 2.58
C LEU A 41 26.42 20.04 3.61
N ILE A 42 26.84 20.50 4.80
CA ILE A 42 27.32 19.67 5.89
C ILE A 42 26.23 18.81 6.53
N PHE A 43 24.96 19.21 6.47
CA PHE A 43 23.83 18.39 6.97
C PHE A 43 23.24 17.50 5.88
N ALA A 44 23.18 17.97 4.63
CA ALA A 44 22.68 17.16 3.52
C ALA A 44 23.60 15.95 3.23
N GLY A 45 24.92 16.13 3.34
CA GLY A 45 25.90 15.05 3.18
C GLY A 45 25.68 13.83 4.11
N PRO A 46 25.64 13.98 5.44
CA PRO A 46 25.43 12.87 6.37
C PRO A 46 24.03 12.29 6.26
N ILE A 47 22.99 13.09 5.98
CA ILE A 47 21.64 12.57 5.73
C ILE A 47 21.63 11.61 4.53
N TRP A 48 22.28 12.02 3.44
CA TRP A 48 22.41 11.18 2.25
C TRP A 48 23.26 9.93 2.51
N PHE A 49 24.37 10.08 3.24
CA PHE A 49 25.24 8.97 3.61
C PHE A 49 24.54 7.92 4.48
N ILE A 50 23.73 8.35 5.45
CA ILE A 50 22.91 7.45 6.28
C ILE A 50 21.91 6.69 5.41
N TRP A 51 21.23 7.35 4.47
CA TRP A 51 20.30 6.70 3.55
C TRP A 51 21.00 5.68 2.63
N ALA A 52 22.16 6.04 2.07
CA ALA A 52 22.96 5.14 1.25
C ALA A 52 23.47 3.92 2.03
N ILE A 53 23.84 4.09 3.30
CA ILE A 53 24.18 2.99 4.20
C ILE A 53 22.96 2.10 4.41
N ILE A 54 21.80 2.66 4.75
CA ILE A 54 20.55 1.89 4.93
C ILE A 54 20.26 1.07 3.68
N GLU A 55 20.40 1.62 2.48
CA GLU A 55 20.20 0.89 1.23
C GLU A 55 21.27 -0.16 0.93
N MET A 56 22.52 0.04 1.38
CA MET A 56 23.58 -0.96 1.25
C MET A 56 23.39 -2.14 2.23
N PHE A 57 22.83 -1.90 3.42
CA PHE A 57 22.61 -2.92 4.43
C PHE A 57 21.22 -3.58 4.37
N LEU A 58 20.20 -2.90 3.82
CA LEU A 58 18.91 -3.48 3.50
C LEU A 58 18.89 -3.79 2.01
N PRO A 59 19.13 -5.04 1.57
CA PRO A 59 18.96 -5.39 0.16
C PRO A 59 17.52 -5.13 -0.24
N PHE A 60 17.27 -4.00 -0.90
CA PHE A 60 16.01 -3.73 -1.55
C PHE A 60 15.86 -4.77 -2.66
N ASN A 61 14.95 -5.72 -2.44
CA ASN A 61 14.51 -6.61 -3.49
C ASN A 61 13.50 -5.82 -4.34
N PRO A 62 13.87 -5.38 -5.57
CA PRO A 62 12.99 -4.55 -6.40
C PRO A 62 11.69 -5.27 -6.79
N LYS A 63 11.60 -6.59 -6.56
CA LYS A 63 10.40 -7.41 -6.78
C LYS A 63 9.33 -7.22 -5.70
N ASP A 64 9.67 -6.67 -4.53
CA ASP A 64 8.72 -6.47 -3.43
C ASP A 64 8.07 -5.06 -3.47
N ALA A 65 8.71 -4.09 -4.11
CA ALA A 65 8.15 -2.75 -4.33
C ALA A 65 7.09 -2.71 -5.45
N ALA A 66 7.15 -3.66 -6.38
CA ALA A 66 6.23 -3.81 -7.49
C ALA A 66 5.71 -5.24 -7.54
N ARG A 67 4.93 -5.66 -6.55
CA ARG A 67 3.97 -6.75 -6.76
C ARG A 67 2.64 -6.14 -7.22
N PRO A 68 2.39 -5.99 -8.53
CA PRO A 68 1.01 -5.97 -8.96
C PRO A 68 0.40 -7.29 -8.47
N PHE A 69 -0.81 -7.23 -7.96
CA PHE A 69 -1.59 -8.42 -7.68
C PHE A 69 -1.87 -9.14 -9.01
N GLU A 70 -0.94 -9.95 -9.50
CA GLU A 70 -1.16 -10.87 -10.59
C GLU A 70 -1.91 -12.08 -10.04
N THR A 71 -3.23 -12.06 -10.16
CA THR A 71 -4.04 -13.27 -10.10
C THR A 71 -3.90 -14.06 -11.38
N ASN A 72 -2.74 -14.69 -11.59
CA ASN A 72 -2.59 -15.78 -12.54
C ASN A 72 -2.53 -17.14 -11.81
N VAL A 73 -3.31 -17.27 -10.74
CA VAL A 73 -3.53 -18.59 -10.14
C VAL A 73 -4.55 -19.32 -11.01
N ASN A 74 -4.08 -20.25 -11.84
CA ASN A 74 -4.93 -21.30 -12.40
C ASN A 74 -5.30 -22.24 -11.24
N VAL A 75 -6.38 -21.91 -10.53
CA VAL A 75 -6.96 -22.74 -9.46
C VAL A 75 -7.68 -23.92 -10.11
N SER A 76 -6.91 -24.83 -10.73
CA SER A 76 -7.27 -26.24 -10.82
C SER A 76 -6.89 -26.90 -9.49
N GLN A 77 -7.45 -26.39 -8.39
CA GLN A 77 -7.26 -27.01 -7.09
C GLN A 77 -8.15 -28.25 -7.07
N ASN A 78 -7.54 -29.38 -7.41
CA ASN A 78 -8.11 -30.71 -7.23
C ASN A 78 -8.19 -31.06 -5.74
N VAL A 79 -8.90 -30.26 -4.95
CA VAL A 79 -9.23 -30.63 -3.57
C VAL A 79 -10.28 -31.72 -3.64
N ASN A 80 -9.85 -32.93 -3.34
CA ASN A 80 -10.68 -34.04 -2.91
C ASN A 80 -11.34 -33.70 -1.57
N VAL A 81 -12.41 -32.91 -1.63
CA VAL A 81 -13.32 -32.68 -0.51
C VAL A 81 -14.10 -33.99 -0.28
N PRO A 82 -14.07 -34.60 0.92
CA PRO A 82 -14.97 -35.69 1.25
C PRO A 82 -16.41 -35.18 1.11
N ASN A 83 -17.16 -35.77 0.18
CA ASN A 83 -18.59 -35.53 0.03
C ASN A 83 -19.29 -36.01 1.31
N ALA A 84 -19.48 -35.10 2.27
CA ALA A 84 -20.40 -35.29 3.37
C ALA A 84 -21.81 -35.25 2.78
N GLY A 85 -22.42 -36.43 2.63
CA GLY A 85 -23.81 -36.56 2.17
C GLY A 85 -24.77 -35.85 3.11
N PRO A 86 -25.95 -35.43 2.62
CA PRO A 86 -26.93 -34.75 3.45
C PRO A 86 -27.51 -35.71 4.48
N GLU A 87 -27.12 -35.54 5.74
CA GLU A 87 -27.84 -36.10 6.88
C GLU A 87 -29.17 -35.33 7.06
N PRO A 88 -30.26 -36.01 7.45
CA PRO A 88 -31.60 -35.43 7.47
C PRO A 88 -31.69 -34.26 8.46
N MET A 89 -32.27 -33.17 7.97
CA MET A 89 -32.45 -31.91 8.70
C MET A 89 -33.62 -32.04 9.68
N ASP A 90 -33.35 -31.92 10.98
CA ASP A 90 -34.38 -31.62 11.97
C ASP A 90 -34.63 -30.10 11.96
N GLU A 91 -35.87 -29.71 11.62
CA GLU A 91 -36.27 -28.32 11.39
C GLU A 91 -36.40 -27.50 12.70
N GLY A 92 -36.08 -28.10 13.85
CA GLY A 92 -36.14 -27.49 15.18
C GLY A 92 -34.87 -26.75 15.63
N ASP A 93 -33.75 -26.88 14.92
CA ASP A 93 -32.42 -26.54 15.45
C ASP A 93 -31.95 -25.11 15.14
N ARG A 94 -32.83 -24.11 15.29
CA ARG A 94 -32.46 -22.69 15.12
C ARG A 94 -32.92 -21.82 16.29
N PHE A 95 -32.03 -20.94 16.74
CA PHE A 95 -32.29 -19.99 17.83
C PHE A 95 -31.89 -18.56 17.45
N ALA A 96 -32.41 -17.56 18.15
CA ALA A 96 -32.07 -16.17 17.90
C ALA A 96 -30.79 -15.76 18.64
N CYS A 97 -29.85 -15.14 17.92
CA CYS A 97 -28.65 -14.58 18.52
C CYS A 97 -29.01 -13.46 19.52
N PRO A 98 -28.51 -13.48 20.77
CA PRO A 98 -28.88 -12.50 21.80
C PRO A 98 -28.35 -11.08 21.54
N GLN A 99 -27.51 -10.87 20.53
CA GLN A 99 -26.93 -9.57 20.20
C GLN A 99 -27.54 -8.89 18.99
N CYS A 100 -27.91 -9.66 17.96
CA CYS A 100 -28.45 -9.11 16.71
C CYS A 100 -29.80 -9.69 16.32
N ALA A 101 -30.38 -10.58 17.13
CA ALA A 101 -31.65 -11.25 16.91
C ALA A 101 -31.74 -12.07 15.61
N GLU A 102 -30.60 -12.34 14.95
CA GLU A 102 -30.55 -13.18 13.75
C GLU A 102 -30.75 -14.65 14.10
N MET A 103 -31.51 -15.38 13.28
CA MET A 103 -31.77 -16.81 13.46
C MET A 103 -30.56 -17.63 12.98
N ILE A 104 -29.95 -18.37 13.91
CA ILE A 104 -28.73 -19.16 13.70
C ILE A 104 -28.98 -20.63 14.03
N LYS A 105 -28.22 -21.52 13.38
CA LYS A 105 -28.30 -22.96 13.67
C LYS A 105 -27.62 -23.29 15.00
N LEU A 106 -28.07 -24.32 15.70
CA LEU A 106 -27.50 -24.77 16.99
C LEU A 106 -26.04 -25.26 16.88
N ASP A 107 -25.61 -25.73 15.72
CA ASP A 107 -24.23 -26.14 15.46
C ASP A 107 -23.29 -24.97 15.14
N ALA A 108 -23.83 -23.75 15.00
CA ALA A 108 -23.03 -22.58 14.66
C ALA A 108 -22.23 -22.10 15.88
N MET A 109 -20.90 -22.21 15.82
CA MET A 109 -20.03 -21.67 16.89
C MET A 109 -19.97 -20.13 16.93
N LYS A 110 -20.41 -19.47 15.84
CA LYS A 110 -20.40 -18.00 15.69
C LYS A 110 -21.60 -17.54 14.88
N CYS A 111 -22.19 -16.43 15.30
CA CYS A 111 -23.19 -15.75 14.51
C CYS A 111 -22.55 -15.16 13.24
N ARG A 112 -23.09 -15.48 12.07
CA ARG A 112 -22.62 -14.92 10.79
C ARG A 112 -22.83 -13.41 10.68
N PHE A 113 -23.83 -12.87 11.37
CA PHE A 113 -24.24 -11.47 11.22
C PHE A 113 -23.45 -10.52 12.12
N CYS A 114 -23.40 -10.79 13.43
CA CYS A 114 -22.66 -9.95 14.39
C CYS A 114 -21.28 -10.48 14.77
N GLY A 115 -20.94 -11.73 14.40
CA GLY A 115 -19.63 -12.32 14.66
C GLY A 115 -19.38 -12.76 16.11
N ILE A 116 -20.35 -12.58 17.02
CA ILE A 116 -20.23 -13.07 18.40
C ILE A 116 -20.28 -14.60 18.43
N ARG A 117 -19.60 -15.20 19.41
CA ARG A 117 -19.75 -16.62 19.72
C ARG A 117 -21.09 -16.84 20.41
N VAL A 118 -21.77 -17.89 20.01
CA VAL A 118 -23.15 -18.23 20.39
C VAL A 118 -23.23 -19.63 20.94
#